data_AF-A0A1M4RZR6-F1
#
_entry.id   AF-A0A1M4RZR6-F1
#
_cell.length_a   1.000
_cell.length_b   1.000
_cell.length_c   1.000
_cell.angle_alpha   90.00
_cell.angle_beta   90.00
_cell.angle_gamma   90.00
#
_symmetry.space_group_name_H-M   'P 1'
#
loop_
_entity.id
_entity.type
_entity.pdbx_description
1 polymer ?
#
loop_
_entity_poly.entity_id
_entity_poly.type
_entity_poly.pdbx_seq_one_letter_code
_entity_poly.pdbx_strand_id
1 'polypeptide(L)'
;MYLVDANVLIEAKNRYYAFDIAPGFWMWLDRAHAQGTVFSIERVGEELRRGDDELAEWAKKHRKFFYPIDQQTTSFFTPLSSWAQSQNFTPAALNGFSANDADYLLVAFAAAHTCTVVTHESAGSGSRKRVKIPDACEALDVAWVNTFEMLRRTGAHLDLRRPES
;
A
#
# COMPACT_ATOMS: atom_id res chain seq x y z
N MET A 1 10.95 3.12 -5.68
CA MET A 1 9.70 3.79 -5.25
C MET A 1 8.86 2.77 -4.48
N TYR A 2 8.21 3.20 -3.40
CA TYR A 2 7.41 2.35 -2.52
C TYR A 2 5.94 2.76 -2.60
N LEU A 3 5.09 1.77 -2.90
CA LEU A 3 3.65 1.94 -3.00
C LEU A 3 2.98 1.33 -1.77
N VAL A 4 2.40 2.19 -0.93
CA VAL A 4 1.94 1.82 0.41
C VAL A 4 0.46 1.43 0.38
N ASP A 5 0.18 0.23 0.88
CA ASP A 5 -1.18 -0.29 1.11
C ASP A 5 -1.91 0.48 2.24
N ALA A 6 -3.23 0.56 2.18
CA ALA A 6 -4.07 1.11 3.24
C ALA A 6 -3.78 0.44 4.58
N ASN A 7 -3.60 -0.89 4.61
CA ASN A 7 -3.38 -1.62 5.85
C ASN A 7 -2.10 -1.18 6.59
N VAL A 8 -1.08 -0.72 5.88
CA VAL A 8 0.17 -0.21 6.47
C VAL A 8 -0.09 1.07 7.25
N LEU A 9 -0.86 1.98 6.68
CA LEU A 9 -1.20 3.26 7.31
C LEU A 9 -2.17 3.05 8.49
N ILE A 10 -3.13 2.13 8.36
CA ILE A 10 -4.07 1.77 9.41
C ILE A 10 -3.33 1.12 10.60
N GLU A 11 -2.46 0.14 10.34
CA GLU A 11 -1.68 -0.54 11.38
C GLU A 11 -0.65 0.39 12.03
N ALA A 12 -0.03 1.28 11.25
CA ALA A 12 0.85 2.32 11.77
C ALA A 12 0.11 3.18 12.82
N LYS A 13 -1.05 3.74 12.45
CA LYS A 13 -1.89 4.54 13.35
C LYS A 13 -2.33 3.78 14.59
N ASN A 14 -2.81 2.54 14.42
CA ASN A 14 -3.39 1.77 15.52
C ASN A 14 -2.36 1.12 16.46
N ARG A 15 -1.08 1.04 16.08
CA ARG A 15 -0.04 0.35 16.86
C ARG A 15 1.21 1.18 17.06
N TYR A 16 2.25 0.91 16.26
CA TYR A 16 3.62 1.32 16.55
C TYR A 16 3.89 2.79 16.26
N TYR A 17 3.02 3.43 15.49
CA TYR A 17 3.21 4.77 14.95
C TYR A 17 1.94 5.62 15.14
N ALA A 18 1.24 5.48 16.28
CA ALA A 18 0.12 6.36 16.60
C ALA A 18 0.55 7.84 16.53
N PHE A 19 -0.33 8.72 16.04
CA PHE A 19 0.02 10.11 15.73
C PHE A 19 0.50 10.90 16.96
N ASP A 20 -0.08 10.64 18.12
CA ASP A 20 0.23 11.28 19.40
C ASP A 20 1.53 10.75 20.03
N ILE A 21 1.79 9.45 19.90
CA ILE A 21 2.95 8.78 20.52
C ILE A 21 4.19 8.89 19.63
N ALA A 22 4.05 8.68 18.32
CA ALA A 22 5.16 8.51 17.39
C ALA A 22 4.96 9.33 16.08
N PRO A 23 4.81 10.67 16.18
CA PRO A 23 4.62 11.54 15.02
C PRO A 23 5.78 11.52 14.02
N GLY A 24 6.97 11.06 14.45
CA GLY A 24 8.15 10.95 13.60
C GLY A 24 7.95 10.09 12.35
N PHE A 25 7.14 9.03 12.43
CA PHE A 25 6.82 8.18 11.27
C PHE A 25 6.03 8.95 10.21
N TRP A 26 5.02 9.72 10.62
CA TRP A 26 4.20 10.52 9.73
C TRP A 26 4.99 11.67 9.10
N MET A 27 5.84 12.34 9.88
CA MET A 27 6.78 13.34 9.36
C MET A 27 7.77 12.74 8.36
N TRP A 28 8.19 11.49 8.59
CA TRP A 28 9.04 10.77 7.65
C TRP A 28 8.29 10.45 6.35
N LEU A 29 7.03 10.01 6.41
CA LEU A 29 6.20 9.79 5.22
C LEU A 29 6.10 11.05 4.36
N ASP A 30 5.89 12.21 4.97
CA ASP A 30 5.80 13.49 4.25
C ASP A 30 7.10 13.81 3.51
N ARG A 31 8.25 13.61 4.18
CA ARG A 31 9.58 13.83 3.58
C ARG A 31 9.88 12.84 2.47
N ALA A 32 9.60 11.56 2.70
CA ALA A 32 9.82 10.50 1.73
C ALA A 32 8.93 10.69 0.50
N HIS A 33 7.70 11.17 0.68
CA HIS A 33 6.81 11.54 -0.41
C HIS A 33 7.32 12.76 -1.20
N ALA A 34 7.76 13.82 -0.51
CA ALA A 34 8.35 14.98 -1.16
C ALA A 34 9.59 14.64 -2.02
N GLN A 35 10.28 13.55 -1.69
CA GLN A 35 11.42 13.00 -2.45
C GLN A 35 11.01 12.01 -3.55
N GLY A 36 9.71 11.77 -3.76
CA GLY A 36 9.20 10.79 -4.72
C GLY A 36 9.52 9.33 -4.34
N THR A 37 9.86 9.07 -3.08
CA THR A 37 10.26 7.72 -2.62
C THR A 37 9.08 6.87 -2.20
N VAL A 38 8.09 7.48 -1.51
CA VAL A 38 6.92 6.80 -0.95
C VAL A 38 5.64 7.50 -1.39
N PHE A 39 4.65 6.73 -1.81
CA PHE A 39 3.31 7.22 -2.15
C PHE A 39 2.31 6.06 -2.10
N SER A 40 1.05 6.33 -2.40
CA SER A 40 0.01 5.32 -2.60
C SER A 40 -0.86 5.69 -3.81
N ILE A 41 -1.89 4.90 -4.08
CA ILE A 41 -2.85 5.18 -5.17
C ILE A 41 -4.11 5.88 -4.65
N GLU A 42 -4.80 6.60 -5.54
CA GLU A 42 -6.03 7.32 -5.22
C GLU A 42 -7.08 6.43 -4.57
N ARG A 43 -7.20 5.18 -5.02
CA ARG A 43 -8.15 4.21 -4.46
C ARG A 43 -7.92 3.95 -2.97
N VAL A 44 -6.67 3.76 -2.55
CA VAL A 44 -6.31 3.64 -1.13
C VAL A 44 -6.68 4.93 -0.40
N GLY A 45 -6.38 6.08 -0.98
CA GLY A 45 -6.75 7.37 -0.41
C GLY A 45 -8.26 7.54 -0.24
N GLU A 46 -9.09 7.06 -1.18
CA GLU A 46 -10.55 7.06 -1.06
C GLU A 46 -11.03 6.22 0.12
N GLU A 47 -10.47 5.02 0.28
CA GLU A 47 -10.83 4.12 1.38
C GLU A 47 -10.50 4.71 2.74
N LEU A 48 -9.29 5.26 2.90
CA LEU A 48 -8.89 5.91 4.14
C LEU A 48 -9.77 7.12 4.48
N ARG A 49 -10.16 7.92 3.47
CA ARG A 49 -11.01 9.10 3.65
C ARG A 49 -12.45 8.78 4.07
N ARG A 50 -12.91 7.54 3.91
CA ARG A 50 -14.23 7.09 4.38
C ARG A 50 -14.28 6.84 5.89
N GLY A 51 -13.13 6.72 6.54
CA GLY A 51 -13.04 6.65 8.00
C GLY A 51 -13.47 7.96 8.66
N ASP A 52 -13.60 7.91 9.99
CA ASP A 52 -13.95 9.05 10.84
C ASP A 52 -12.92 9.19 11.97
N ASP A 53 -11.65 9.23 11.59
CA ASP A 53 -10.52 9.29 12.52
C ASP A 53 -9.39 10.21 12.02
N GLU A 54 -8.34 10.33 12.82
CA GLU A 54 -7.15 11.11 12.52
C GLU A 54 -6.43 10.68 11.23
N LEU A 55 -6.52 9.41 10.83
CA LEU A 55 -5.94 8.94 9.57
C LEU A 55 -6.79 9.38 8.38
N ALA A 56 -8.11 9.39 8.50
CA ALA A 56 -8.98 9.97 7.49
C ALA A 56 -8.68 11.47 7.29
N GLU A 57 -8.48 12.22 8.37
CA GLU A 57 -8.07 13.63 8.31
C GLU A 57 -6.66 13.81 7.71
N TRP A 58 -5.71 12.95 8.05
CA TRP A 58 -4.40 12.94 7.43
C TRP A 58 -4.50 12.70 5.91
N ALA A 59 -5.28 11.72 5.47
CA ALA A 59 -5.48 11.41 4.06
C ALA A 59 -6.15 12.56 3.29
N LYS A 60 -7.11 13.29 3.91
CA LYS A 60 -7.74 14.48 3.33
C LYS A 60 -6.74 15.62 3.09
N LYS A 61 -5.75 15.78 3.98
CA LYS A 61 -4.71 16.81 3.90
C LYS A 61 -3.59 16.43 2.91
N HIS A 62 -3.29 15.14 2.76
CA HIS A 62 -2.19 14.64 1.93
C HIS A 62 -2.67 14.13 0.56
N ARG A 63 -3.55 14.86 -0.14
CA ARG A 63 -4.10 14.39 -1.43
C ARG A 63 -3.04 14.04 -2.46
N LYS A 64 -1.92 14.78 -2.49
CA LYS A 64 -0.80 14.53 -3.41
C LYS A 64 -0.06 13.21 -3.13
N PHE A 65 -0.22 12.64 -1.94
CA PHE A 65 0.34 11.33 -1.59
C PHE A 65 -0.30 10.20 -2.40
N PHE A 66 -1.52 10.41 -2.92
CA PHE A 66 -2.28 9.39 -3.61
C PHE A 66 -2.36 9.68 -5.11
N TYR A 67 -1.75 8.81 -5.91
CA TYR A 67 -1.63 9.00 -7.35
C TYR A 67 -2.81 8.36 -8.09
N PRO A 68 -3.37 9.03 -9.12
CA PRO A 68 -4.41 8.45 -9.94
C PRO A 68 -3.85 7.28 -10.77
N ILE A 69 -4.72 6.37 -11.18
CA ILE A 69 -4.38 5.30 -12.10
C ILE A 69 -4.21 5.89 -13.51
N ASP A 70 -3.10 5.57 -14.16
CA ASP A 70 -2.78 6.02 -15.50
C ASP A 70 -2.96 4.93 -16.56
N GLN A 71 -2.82 5.33 -17.83
CA GLN A 71 -2.95 4.41 -18.96
C GLN A 71 -1.91 3.29 -18.93
N GLN A 72 -0.70 3.55 -18.42
CA GLN A 72 0.34 2.53 -18.29
C GLN A 72 -0.10 1.43 -17.32
N THR A 73 -0.71 1.80 -16.20
CA THR A 73 -1.28 0.88 -15.22
C THR A 73 -2.37 -0.01 -15.84
N THR A 74 -3.23 0.54 -16.69
CA THR A 74 -4.30 -0.26 -17.33
C THR A 74 -3.78 -1.39 -18.22
N SER A 75 -2.55 -1.29 -18.74
CA SER A 75 -1.95 -2.36 -19.56
C SER A 75 -1.67 -3.64 -18.76
N PHE A 76 -1.58 -3.54 -17.44
CA PHE A 76 -1.36 -4.68 -16.53
C PHE A 76 -2.65 -5.32 -16.02
N PHE A 77 -3.81 -4.75 -16.35
CA PHE A 77 -5.10 -5.31 -15.91
C PHE A 77 -5.36 -6.69 -16.52
N THR A 78 -5.15 -6.83 -17.83
CA THR A 78 -5.34 -8.13 -18.50
C THR A 78 -4.37 -9.19 -17.96
N PRO A 79 -3.05 -8.97 -17.90
CA PRO A 79 -2.12 -9.92 -17.28
C PRO A 79 -2.53 -10.34 -15.86
N LEU A 80 -2.87 -9.38 -15.00
CA LEU A 80 -3.24 -9.64 -13.61
C LEU A 80 -4.52 -10.46 -13.50
N SER A 81 -5.55 -10.11 -14.27
CA SER A 81 -6.81 -10.85 -14.30
C SER A 81 -6.65 -12.25 -14.89
N SER A 82 -5.85 -12.41 -15.95
CA SER A 82 -5.56 -13.72 -16.54
C SER A 82 -4.82 -14.62 -15.56
N TRP A 83 -3.85 -14.09 -14.82
CA TRP A 83 -3.22 -14.83 -13.74
C TRP A 83 -4.23 -15.23 -12.67
N ALA A 84 -5.02 -14.29 -12.14
CA ALA A 84 -5.99 -14.59 -11.08
C ALA A 84 -6.99 -15.68 -11.51
N GLN A 85 -7.47 -15.63 -12.76
CA GLN A 85 -8.37 -16.64 -13.33
C GLN A 85 -7.72 -18.00 -13.55
N SER A 86 -6.39 -18.05 -13.75
CA SER A 86 -5.64 -19.31 -13.87
C SER A 86 -5.46 -20.05 -12.53
N GLN A 87 -5.68 -19.35 -11.40
CA GLN A 87 -5.57 -19.92 -10.07
C GLN A 87 -6.89 -20.55 -9.61
N ASN A 88 -6.81 -21.45 -8.63
CA ASN A 88 -7.99 -22.11 -8.04
C ASN A 88 -8.74 -21.23 -7.01
N PHE A 89 -8.88 -19.93 -7.27
CA PHE A 89 -9.64 -19.02 -6.41
C PHE A 89 -11.16 -19.27 -6.51
N THR A 90 -11.89 -18.98 -5.44
CA THR A 90 -13.35 -19.01 -5.49
C THR A 90 -13.87 -17.85 -6.33
N PRO A 91 -15.07 -17.96 -6.94
CA PRO A 91 -15.68 -16.83 -7.66
C PRO A 91 -15.83 -15.57 -6.79
N ALA A 92 -16.10 -15.73 -5.49
CA ALA A 92 -16.16 -14.61 -4.55
C ALA A 92 -14.80 -13.91 -4.37
N ALA A 93 -13.71 -14.68 -4.34
CA ALA A 93 -12.36 -14.12 -4.26
C ALA A 93 -11.98 -13.35 -5.53
N LEU A 94 -12.34 -13.88 -6.71
CA LEU A 94 -12.11 -13.21 -7.99
C LEU A 94 -12.95 -11.93 -8.14
N ASN A 95 -14.21 -11.96 -7.68
CA ASN A 95 -15.06 -10.78 -7.71
C ASN A 95 -14.57 -9.69 -6.75
N GLY A 96 -14.04 -10.10 -5.59
CA GLY A 96 -13.40 -9.18 -4.64
C GLY A 96 -12.12 -8.56 -5.22
N PHE A 97 -11.30 -9.37 -5.89
CA PHE A 97 -10.05 -8.91 -6.53
C PHE A 97 -10.28 -8.50 -7.99
N SER A 98 -10.88 -7.32 -8.18
CA SER A 98 -11.28 -6.78 -9.49
C SER A 98 -10.68 -5.40 -9.76
N ALA A 99 -10.84 -4.87 -10.98
CA ALA A 99 -10.24 -3.58 -11.39
C ALA A 99 -10.65 -2.34 -10.57
N ASN A 100 -11.63 -2.46 -9.66
CA ASN A 100 -12.06 -1.40 -8.75
C ASN A 100 -11.59 -1.62 -7.29
N ASP A 101 -10.89 -2.72 -7.05
CA ASP A 101 -10.34 -3.09 -5.76
C ASP A 101 -8.97 -2.44 -5.55
N ALA A 102 -8.68 -2.00 -4.33
CA ALA A 102 -7.42 -1.33 -4.01
C ALA A 102 -6.23 -2.27 -4.22
N ASP A 103 -6.31 -3.53 -3.76
CA ASP A 103 -5.23 -4.50 -3.85
C ASP A 103 -4.88 -4.77 -5.33
N TYR A 104 -5.91 -4.94 -6.17
CA TYR A 104 -5.73 -5.14 -7.62
C TYR A 104 -5.03 -3.94 -8.29
N LEU A 105 -5.53 -2.74 -8.04
CA LEU A 105 -4.98 -1.52 -8.64
C LEU A 105 -3.55 -1.24 -8.15
N LEU A 106 -3.26 -1.57 -6.90
CA LEU A 106 -1.97 -1.37 -6.28
C LEU A 106 -0.90 -2.26 -6.91
N VAL A 107 -1.21 -3.55 -7.12
CA VAL A 107 -0.31 -4.48 -7.81
C VAL A 107 -0.11 -4.09 -9.27
N ALA A 108 -1.19 -3.74 -9.99
CA ALA A 108 -1.10 -3.32 -11.40
C ALA A 108 -0.25 -2.05 -11.57
N PHE A 109 -0.43 -1.07 -10.69
CA PHE A 109 0.37 0.17 -10.70
C PHE A 109 1.84 -0.15 -10.43
N ALA A 110 2.12 -1.01 -9.44
CA ALA A 110 3.48 -1.37 -9.11
C ALA A 110 4.20 -2.10 -10.25
N ALA A 111 3.52 -3.00 -10.95
CA ALA A 111 4.04 -3.67 -12.14
C ALA A 111 4.33 -2.68 -13.27
N ALA A 112 3.39 -1.76 -13.53
CA ALA A 112 3.55 -0.73 -14.55
C ALA A 112 4.74 0.20 -14.30
N HIS A 113 4.95 0.61 -13.05
CA HIS A 113 5.92 1.65 -12.68
C HIS A 113 7.18 1.11 -12.00
N THR A 114 7.38 -0.22 -12.02
CA THR A 114 8.52 -0.88 -11.35
C THR A 114 8.66 -0.45 -9.88
N CYS A 115 7.54 -0.36 -9.18
CA CYS A 115 7.51 0.01 -7.76
C CYS A 115 7.60 -1.23 -6.87
N THR A 116 7.96 -1.02 -5.62
CA THR A 116 7.88 -2.05 -4.57
C THR A 116 6.62 -1.83 -3.75
N VAL A 117 5.78 -2.85 -3.63
CA VAL A 117 4.57 -2.81 -2.80
C VAL A 117 4.93 -2.95 -1.33
N VAL A 118 4.33 -2.12 -0.48
CA VAL A 118 4.48 -2.20 0.98
C VAL A 118 3.16 -2.66 1.58
N THR A 119 3.15 -3.85 2.17
CA THR A 119 1.95 -4.47 2.75
C THR A 119 2.31 -5.25 4.02
N HIS A 120 1.32 -5.43 4.91
CA HIS A 120 1.45 -6.33 6.06
C HIS A 120 0.98 -7.76 5.78
N GLU A 121 0.48 -8.03 4.57
CA GLU A 121 0.18 -9.40 4.18
C GLU A 121 1.44 -10.25 4.05
N SER A 122 1.33 -11.51 4.43
CA SER A 122 2.33 -12.53 4.11
C SER A 122 1.80 -13.41 2.99
N ALA A 123 2.68 -13.83 2.10
CA ALA A 123 2.37 -14.78 1.03
C ALA A 123 1.57 -15.98 1.56
N GLY A 124 0.62 -16.44 0.77
CA GLY A 124 -0.27 -17.52 1.14
C GLY A 124 0.38 -18.88 1.09
N SER A 125 -0.08 -19.79 1.96
CA SER A 125 0.12 -21.23 1.83
C SER A 125 -0.98 -21.91 0.97
N GLY A 126 -1.65 -21.16 0.07
CA GLY A 126 -2.69 -21.71 -0.82
C GLY A 126 -4.16 -21.48 -0.41
N SER A 127 -4.51 -20.34 0.22
CA SER A 127 -5.92 -20.01 0.50
C SER A 127 -6.69 -19.68 -0.79
N ARG A 128 -7.71 -20.46 -1.13
CA ARG A 128 -8.57 -20.22 -2.30
C ARG A 128 -9.58 -19.08 -2.11
N LYS A 129 -9.72 -18.54 -0.89
CA LYS A 129 -10.82 -17.64 -0.51
C LYS A 129 -10.52 -16.16 -0.72
N ARG A 130 -9.26 -15.79 -0.92
CA ARG A 130 -8.84 -14.40 -1.14
C ARG A 130 -7.55 -14.39 -1.94
N VAL A 131 -7.46 -13.50 -2.91
CA VAL A 131 -6.21 -13.19 -3.60
C VAL A 131 -5.38 -12.32 -2.66
N LYS A 132 -4.15 -12.73 -2.35
CA LYS A 132 -3.25 -11.96 -1.49
C LYS A 132 -2.34 -11.08 -2.33
N ILE A 133 -1.98 -9.92 -1.79
CA ILE A 133 -1.09 -8.97 -2.47
C ILE A 133 0.26 -9.62 -2.82
N PRO A 134 0.98 -10.29 -1.88
CA PRO A 134 2.24 -10.95 -2.21
C PRO A 134 2.14 -11.97 -3.36
N ASP A 135 1.09 -12.79 -3.38
CA ASP A 135 0.90 -13.82 -4.41
C ASP A 135 0.71 -13.16 -5.80
N ALA A 136 -0.04 -12.05 -5.85
CA ALA A 136 -0.26 -11.27 -7.06
C ALA A 136 1.00 -10.50 -7.51
N CYS A 137 1.78 -10.00 -6.55
CA CYS A 137 3.06 -9.37 -6.81
C CYS A 137 4.06 -10.36 -7.42
N GLU A 138 4.20 -11.56 -6.84
CA GLU A 138 5.07 -12.63 -7.38
C GLU A 138 4.70 -13.00 -8.81
N ALA A 139 3.41 -13.08 -9.12
CA ALA A 139 2.92 -13.42 -10.45
C ALA A 139 3.30 -12.41 -11.54
N LEU A 140 3.50 -11.14 -11.17
CA LEU A 140 3.85 -10.05 -12.07
C LEU A 140 5.29 -9.57 -11.89
N ASP A 141 6.13 -10.33 -11.18
CA ASP A 141 7.52 -9.97 -10.87
C ASP A 141 7.65 -8.60 -10.17
N VAL A 142 6.67 -8.28 -9.32
CA VAL A 142 6.64 -7.07 -8.50
C VAL A 142 7.28 -7.36 -7.16
N ALA A 143 8.29 -6.57 -6.79
CA ALA A 143 8.87 -6.63 -5.46
C ALA A 143 7.86 -6.18 -4.40
N TRP A 144 7.86 -6.86 -3.25
CA TRP A 144 7.06 -6.44 -2.09
C TRP A 144 7.86 -6.57 -0.80
N VAL A 145 7.54 -5.73 0.18
CA VAL A 145 8.20 -5.68 1.49
C VAL A 145 7.18 -5.31 2.58
N ASN A 146 7.54 -5.56 3.85
CA ASN A 146 6.78 -5.01 4.97
C ASN A 146 7.26 -3.60 5.34
N THR A 147 6.50 -2.93 6.21
CA THR A 147 6.78 -1.55 6.67
C THR A 147 8.17 -1.38 7.25
N PHE A 148 8.65 -2.31 8.08
CA PHE A 148 9.97 -2.20 8.70
C PHE A 148 11.10 -2.38 7.69
N GLU A 149 10.91 -3.27 6.71
CA GLU A 149 11.88 -3.46 5.64
C GLU A 149 11.95 -2.22 4.72
N MET A 150 10.82 -1.59 4.40
CA MET A 150 10.79 -0.30 3.73
C MET A 150 11.57 0.77 4.52
N LEU A 151 11.32 0.89 5.83
CA LEU A 151 12.01 1.85 6.70
C LEU A 151 13.53 1.59 6.71
N ARG A 152 13.98 0.33 6.81
CA ARG A 152 15.41 -0.02 6.74
C ARG A 152 16.03 0.36 5.41
N ARG A 153 15.39 0.01 4.28
CA ARG A 153 15.91 0.27 2.93
C ARG A 153 15.96 1.76 2.58
N THR A 154 15.08 2.55 3.19
CA THR A 154 15.06 4.02 3.02
C THR A 154 15.97 4.74 4.01
N GLY A 155 16.65 4.02 4.92
CA GLY A 155 17.52 4.61 5.94
C GLY A 155 16.76 5.44 6.97
N ALA A 156 15.46 5.16 7.18
CA ALA A 156 14.64 5.87 8.14
C ALA A 156 15.14 5.60 9.57
N HIS A 157 15.40 6.68 10.32
CA HIS A 157 15.72 6.65 11.74
C HIS A 157 14.77 7.60 12.47
N LEU A 158 14.12 7.12 13.53
CA LEU A 158 13.15 7.88 14.31
C LEU A 158 13.66 8.01 15.75
N ASP A 159 14.14 9.20 16.09
CA ASP A 159 14.70 9.49 17.40
C ASP A 159 13.68 10.13 18.36
N LEU A 160 13.82 9.84 19.65
CA LEU A 160 13.00 10.45 20.69
C LEU A 160 13.34 11.93 20.85
N ARG A 161 12.33 12.79 20.77
CA ARG A 161 12.48 14.21 21.07
C ARG A 161 12.58 14.41 22.59
N ARG A 162 13.44 15.34 23.02
CA ARG A 162 13.45 15.77 24.43
C ARG A 162 12.11 16.46 24.75
N PRO A 163 11.48 16.18 25.90
CA PRO A 163 10.34 16.95 26.35
C PRO A 163 10.73 18.43 26.45
N GLU A 164 9.89 19.32 25.92
CA GLU A 164 10.04 20.75 26.18
C GLU A 164 9.67 20.98 27.66
N SER A 165 10.61 21.56 28.42
CA SER A 165 10.51 21.87 29.84
C SER A 165 9.59 23.04 30.13
#